data_AF-A0A4Q9DIY9-F1
#
_entry.id   AF-A0A4Q9DIY9-F1
#
_cell.length_a   1.000
_cell.length_b   1.000
_cell.length_c   1.000
_cell.angle_alpha   90.00
_cell.angle_beta   90.00
_cell.angle_gamma   90.00
#
_symmetry.space_group_name_H-M   'P 1'
#
loop_
_entity.id
_entity.type
_entity.pdbx_description
1 polymer ?
#
loop_
_entity_poly.entity_id
_entity_poly.type
_entity_poly.pdbx_seq_one_letter_code
_entity_poly.pdbx_strand_id
1 'polypeptide(L)'
;MKQRKLKMGTFVSAAVALAMVAGCSAGGAKQETKGPETKAGETGAQADANKAKPALKVLGFNVAFDPNADPVAKDVEQRTGYKVNYAVLPKDKPEEKLNIEIASGTEYDILDLTPSQFYTLVAQGALQPIDDLVNKYGTNMKQAISASSWELGKYNGKLYGVPQKNERPNIEKTMIVRQDILTELGLKMPETLDELYATLKTIKEKKPDMIPLTGNNMDVYMIYSGLGLYTDWAEIGGQLLPRIKQPAMKDYMAFMRKLYTEGLLDKDWAVNKTAQAQEKFVGGKAAMISGSWNDASNMNAAFTKNIPSGKMGYMLPLKGPDGKSGVQMEDKLLYVHAIPKSSKHAEDAVKFMDAKLQMDTFTFLTMGEKGKTFNEENGVYSPIMPIFTEQRGNAYWFLDGIQEVKYADMWLARLRRTPTLFEAFSAINKDFDKYAKRNPIAFMPPIEVVGKNQAALTQKENDYFIKLLLGGESVDNFDKFIKDWESSGGGDVVKAVNDWYKTTKK
;
A
#
# COMPACT_ATOMS: atom_id res chain seq x y z
N MET A 1 -33.27 18.66 -34.97
CA MET A 1 -34.42 18.11 -35.71
C MET A 1 -34.92 16.86 -35.00
N LYS A 2 -36.26 16.81 -34.84
CA LYS A 2 -37.14 15.66 -34.57
C LYS A 2 -36.97 14.82 -33.29
N GLN A 3 -37.83 15.18 -32.33
CA GLN A 3 -38.45 14.35 -31.31
C GLN A 3 -39.25 13.15 -31.88
N ARG A 4 -39.43 12.09 -31.07
CA ARG A 4 -40.67 11.30 -30.89
C ARG A 4 -40.48 10.33 -29.71
N LYS A 5 -41.08 10.61 -28.55
CA LYS A 5 -42.42 10.21 -28.04
C LYS A 5 -42.57 8.71 -27.70
N LEU A 6 -42.54 8.45 -26.39
CA LEU A 6 -43.55 7.79 -25.54
C LEU A 6 -44.28 6.53 -26.08
N LYS A 7 -44.28 5.46 -25.28
CA LYS A 7 -45.54 4.80 -24.84
C LYS A 7 -45.32 3.92 -23.60
N MET A 8 -46.19 4.19 -22.63
CA MET A 8 -46.43 3.49 -21.38
C MET A 8 -47.57 2.49 -21.62
N GLY A 9 -47.53 1.31 -20.98
CA GLY A 9 -48.59 0.32 -21.05
C GLY A 9 -48.49 -0.67 -19.88
N THR A 10 -49.52 -0.70 -19.06
CA THR A 10 -49.67 -1.42 -17.78
C THR A 10 -50.56 -2.67 -17.97
N PHE A 11 -50.53 -3.60 -16.99
CA PHE A 11 -51.49 -4.71 -16.70
C PHE A 11 -51.34 -5.98 -17.59
N VAL A 12 -51.46 -7.24 -17.15
CA VAL A 12 -52.28 -7.93 -16.11
C VAL A 12 -51.58 -9.23 -15.63
N SER A 13 -51.86 -9.63 -14.39
CA SER A 13 -51.62 -10.92 -13.71
C SER A 13 -52.05 -12.20 -14.46
N ALA A 14 -51.35 -13.32 -14.20
CA ALA A 14 -51.99 -14.64 -14.08
C ALA A 14 -51.07 -15.61 -13.30
N ALA A 15 -51.53 -16.00 -12.10
CA ALA A 15 -50.99 -17.09 -11.32
C ALA A 15 -51.55 -18.42 -11.82
N VAL A 16 -50.71 -19.46 -11.92
CA VAL A 16 -51.15 -20.86 -11.95
C VAL A 16 -50.23 -21.67 -11.05
N ALA A 17 -50.83 -22.18 -9.97
CA ALA A 17 -50.27 -23.20 -9.11
C ALA A 17 -50.45 -24.57 -9.77
N LEU A 18 -49.46 -25.47 -9.64
CA LEU A 18 -49.68 -26.90 -9.80
C LEU A 18 -49.29 -27.63 -8.51
N ALA A 19 -50.29 -28.33 -7.97
CA ALA A 19 -50.20 -29.18 -6.82
C ALA A 19 -49.71 -30.59 -7.18
N MET A 20 -49.24 -31.25 -6.13
CA MET A 20 -48.69 -32.59 -6.00
C MET A 20 -49.55 -33.71 -6.59
N VAL A 21 -48.89 -34.78 -7.06
CA VAL A 21 -49.41 -36.15 -6.95
C VAL A 21 -48.31 -37.04 -6.38
N ALA A 22 -48.61 -37.63 -5.23
CA ALA A 22 -47.87 -38.72 -4.62
C ALA A 22 -48.16 -40.04 -5.34
N GLY A 23 -47.17 -40.94 -5.37
CA GLY A 23 -47.34 -42.32 -5.84
C GLY A 23 -46.22 -43.20 -5.31
N CYS A 24 -46.43 -43.82 -4.16
CA CYS A 24 -45.64 -44.93 -3.64
C CYS A 24 -46.14 -46.26 -4.21
N SER A 25 -45.20 -47.16 -4.53
CA SER A 25 -45.32 -48.63 -4.45
C SER A 25 -43.98 -49.23 -4.90
N ALA A 26 -43.41 -50.34 -4.43
CA ALA A 26 -43.43 -51.13 -3.20
C ALA A 26 -42.43 -52.30 -3.48
N GLY A 27 -41.76 -52.83 -2.45
CA GLY A 27 -41.08 -54.14 -2.49
C GLY A 27 -39.58 -54.09 -2.85
N GLY A 28 -38.64 -54.66 -2.10
CA GLY A 28 -38.76 -55.62 -1.01
C GLY A 28 -37.45 -55.76 -0.22
N ALA A 29 -37.62 -56.35 0.95
CA ALA A 29 -36.68 -56.42 2.07
C ALA A 29 -35.48 -57.36 1.85
N LYS A 30 -34.40 -57.09 2.60
CA LYS A 30 -33.67 -58.10 3.38
C LYS A 30 -32.96 -57.43 4.56
N GLN A 31 -33.25 -57.95 5.75
CA GLN A 31 -32.72 -57.56 7.05
C GLN A 31 -32.08 -58.82 7.67
N GLU A 32 -30.86 -58.70 8.16
CA GLU A 32 -30.14 -59.59 9.09
C GLU A 32 -28.95 -58.75 9.60
N THR A 33 -28.50 -58.69 10.85
CA THR A 33 -28.94 -59.12 12.20
C THR A 33 -27.95 -58.40 13.15
N LYS A 34 -28.39 -57.96 14.34
CA LYS A 34 -27.51 -57.35 15.36
C LYS A 34 -27.02 -58.39 16.37
N GLY A 35 -25.75 -58.28 16.76
CA GLY A 35 -25.18 -58.73 18.04
C GLY A 35 -24.21 -57.66 18.57
N PRO A 36 -24.10 -57.40 19.89
CA PRO A 36 -23.46 -56.20 20.44
C PRO A 36 -22.05 -56.47 21.00
N GLU A 37 -21.15 -55.47 20.99
CA GLU A 37 -20.15 -55.28 22.06
C GLU A 37 -19.49 -53.88 22.05
N THR A 38 -19.77 -53.17 23.15
CA THR A 38 -18.94 -52.33 24.03
C THR A 38 -18.06 -51.15 23.55
N LYS A 39 -18.20 -50.07 24.33
CA LYS A 39 -17.67 -48.70 24.27
C LYS A 39 -16.13 -48.57 24.29
N ALA A 40 -15.65 -47.56 23.59
CA ALA A 40 -14.59 -46.66 24.08
C ALA A 40 -15.09 -45.22 23.90
N GLY A 41 -15.04 -44.43 24.97
CA GLY A 41 -15.60 -43.08 25.03
C GLY A 41 -14.64 -42.03 24.51
N GLU A 42 -15.20 -41.04 23.82
CA GLU A 42 -14.62 -39.71 23.69
C GLU A 42 -15.72 -38.69 24.00
N THR A 43 -15.63 -38.12 25.20
CA THR A 43 -16.21 -36.81 25.51
C THR A 43 -15.35 -35.76 24.82
N GLY A 44 -15.83 -35.26 23.69
CA GLY A 44 -15.27 -34.13 22.96
C GLY A 44 -16.40 -33.25 22.46
N ALA A 45 -16.36 -31.97 22.82
CA ALA A 45 -17.40 -30.97 22.62
C ALA A 45 -17.96 -30.95 21.19
N GLN A 46 -19.19 -31.43 21.03
CA GLN A 46 -20.02 -31.16 19.87
C GLN A 46 -20.97 -30.03 20.25
N ALA A 47 -20.57 -28.80 19.93
CA ALA A 47 -21.46 -27.65 19.90
C ALA A 47 -21.12 -26.78 18.68
N ASP A 48 -22.17 -26.50 17.90
CA ASP A 48 -22.30 -25.50 16.82
C ASP A 48 -21.73 -25.77 15.42
N ALA A 49 -22.00 -26.96 14.87
CA ALA A 49 -21.89 -27.20 13.42
C ALA A 49 -23.15 -26.80 12.61
N ASN A 50 -24.19 -26.21 13.23
CA ASN A 50 -25.51 -26.08 12.59
C ASN A 50 -26.19 -24.70 12.66
N LYS A 51 -25.46 -23.64 13.00
CA LYS A 51 -25.97 -22.27 12.88
C LYS A 51 -25.52 -21.68 11.54
N ALA A 52 -26.46 -21.24 10.71
CA ALA A 52 -26.14 -20.55 9.47
C ALA A 52 -25.29 -19.30 9.77
N LYS A 53 -24.15 -19.17 9.09
CA LYS A 53 -23.27 -18.00 9.20
C LYS A 53 -24.01 -16.74 8.75
N PRO A 54 -23.92 -15.61 9.47
CA PRO A 54 -24.51 -14.36 9.03
C PRO A 54 -23.84 -13.86 7.75
N ALA A 55 -24.56 -13.02 6.99
CA ALA A 55 -23.93 -12.23 5.94
C ALA A 55 -23.16 -11.08 6.61
N LEU A 56 -21.89 -10.90 6.24
CA LEU A 56 -21.04 -9.84 6.77
C LEU A 56 -21.02 -8.64 5.82
N LYS A 57 -20.85 -7.44 6.36
CA LYS A 57 -20.63 -6.22 5.57
C LYS A 57 -19.25 -5.61 5.87
N VAL A 58 -18.45 -5.42 4.84
CA VAL A 58 -17.09 -4.86 4.95
C VAL A 58 -17.04 -3.49 4.27
N LEU A 59 -16.48 -2.48 4.94
CA LEU A 59 -16.14 -1.20 4.34
C LEU A 59 -14.65 -1.15 4.05
N GLY A 60 -14.29 -1.18 2.77
CA GLY A 60 -12.90 -1.12 2.32
C GLY A 60 -12.49 0.24 1.75
N PHE A 61 -11.21 0.36 1.43
CA PHE A 61 -10.63 1.54 0.79
C PHE A 61 -10.99 1.63 -0.70
N ASN A 62 -10.82 2.83 -1.28
CA ASN A 62 -11.19 3.11 -2.65
C ASN A 62 -10.47 2.22 -3.66
N VAL A 63 -11.22 1.67 -4.62
CA VAL A 63 -10.73 0.92 -5.77
C VAL A 63 -11.54 1.26 -7.03
N ALA A 64 -10.98 0.93 -8.20
CA ALA A 64 -11.59 1.19 -9.51
C ALA A 64 -12.40 0.00 -10.07
N PHE A 65 -12.49 -1.10 -9.32
CA PHE A 65 -13.32 -2.27 -9.65
C PHE A 65 -14.46 -2.40 -8.64
N ASP A 66 -15.51 -3.15 -8.99
CA ASP A 66 -16.56 -3.55 -8.04
C ASP A 66 -16.12 -4.82 -7.31
N PRO A 67 -15.84 -4.77 -5.99
CA PRO A 67 -15.39 -5.94 -5.26
C PRO A 67 -16.43 -7.06 -5.19
N ASN A 68 -17.73 -6.75 -5.27
CA ASN A 68 -18.78 -7.77 -5.23
C ASN A 68 -18.88 -8.58 -6.54
N ALA A 69 -18.38 -8.02 -7.64
CA ALA A 69 -18.35 -8.68 -8.95
C ALA A 69 -17.02 -9.43 -9.21
N ASP A 70 -16.01 -9.22 -8.36
CA ASP A 70 -14.67 -9.79 -8.53
C ASP A 70 -14.67 -11.32 -8.26
N PRO A 71 -13.93 -12.14 -9.03
CA PRO A 71 -13.81 -13.57 -8.78
C PRO A 71 -13.31 -13.90 -7.37
N VAL A 72 -12.45 -13.06 -6.77
CA VAL A 72 -11.89 -13.31 -5.43
C VAL A 72 -12.99 -13.24 -4.36
N ALA A 73 -14.03 -12.42 -4.52
CA ALA A 73 -15.13 -12.36 -3.55
C ALA A 73 -15.88 -13.70 -3.45
N LYS A 74 -16.08 -14.39 -4.57
CA LYS A 74 -16.68 -15.73 -4.60
C LYS A 74 -15.79 -16.76 -3.95
N ASP A 75 -14.48 -16.68 -4.20
CA ASP A 75 -13.48 -17.56 -3.60
C ASP A 75 -13.43 -17.37 -2.07
N VAL A 76 -13.56 -16.13 -1.58
CA VAL A 76 -13.69 -15.82 -0.15
C VAL A 76 -14.93 -16.49 0.45
N GLU A 77 -16.09 -16.38 -0.20
CA GLU A 77 -17.32 -17.02 0.29
C GLU A 77 -17.18 -18.55 0.33
N GLN A 78 -16.61 -19.16 -0.71
CA GLN A 78 -16.41 -20.61 -0.77
C GLN A 78 -15.44 -21.12 0.29
N ARG A 79 -14.35 -20.39 0.55
CA ARG A 79 -13.29 -20.81 1.49
C ARG A 79 -13.67 -20.56 2.94
N THR A 80 -14.35 -19.45 3.21
CA THR A 80 -14.68 -19.04 4.58
C THR A 80 -16.09 -19.47 4.99
N GLY A 81 -16.97 -19.76 4.03
CA GLY A 81 -18.40 -20.02 4.23
C GLY A 81 -19.23 -18.79 4.62
N TYR A 82 -18.64 -17.59 4.61
CA TYR A 82 -19.37 -16.34 4.88
C TYR A 82 -19.73 -15.66 3.57
N LYS A 83 -21.01 -15.29 3.43
CA LYS A 83 -21.42 -14.35 2.39
C LYS A 83 -21.02 -12.94 2.82
N VAL A 84 -20.37 -12.19 1.93
CA VAL A 84 -19.86 -10.85 2.25
C VAL A 84 -20.39 -9.82 1.25
N ASN A 85 -20.84 -8.68 1.76
CA ASN A 85 -21.16 -7.50 0.97
C ASN A 85 -20.10 -6.42 1.20
N TYR A 86 -19.44 -6.02 0.12
CA TYR A 86 -18.35 -5.06 0.15
C TYR A 86 -18.85 -3.67 -0.24
N ALA A 87 -18.58 -2.68 0.62
CA ALA A 87 -18.68 -1.27 0.30
C ALA A 87 -17.28 -0.66 0.16
N VAL A 88 -17.16 0.43 -0.60
CA VAL A 88 -15.90 1.14 -0.80
C VAL A 88 -16.03 2.59 -0.41
N LEU A 89 -14.99 3.14 0.21
CA LEU A 89 -14.87 4.59 0.37
C LEU A 89 -14.65 5.28 -0.99
N PRO A 90 -15.13 6.53 -1.15
CA PRO A 90 -14.88 7.31 -2.35
C PRO A 90 -13.40 7.72 -2.43
N LYS A 91 -12.96 8.05 -3.66
CA LYS A 91 -11.64 8.62 -3.88
C LYS A 91 -11.52 10.04 -3.30
N ASP A 92 -12.59 10.82 -3.41
CA ASP A 92 -12.64 12.19 -2.90
C ASP A 92 -13.23 12.21 -1.48
N LYS A 93 -12.52 12.87 -0.57
CA LYS A 93 -12.88 13.01 0.85
C LYS A 93 -13.29 11.70 1.57
N PRO A 94 -12.45 10.65 1.53
CA PRO A 94 -12.78 9.37 2.17
C PRO A 94 -13.04 9.51 3.68
N GLU A 95 -12.34 10.42 4.37
CA GLU A 95 -12.51 10.65 5.82
C GLU A 95 -13.88 11.21 6.17
N GLU A 96 -14.39 12.17 5.38
CA GLU A 96 -15.72 12.76 5.58
C GLU A 96 -16.80 11.68 5.42
N LYS A 97 -16.68 10.86 4.35
CA LYS A 97 -17.63 9.78 4.10
C LYS A 97 -17.59 8.71 5.18
N LEU A 98 -16.39 8.29 5.62
CA LEU A 98 -16.24 7.35 6.72
C LEU A 98 -16.93 7.85 7.99
N ASN A 99 -16.67 9.11 8.38
CA ASN A 99 -17.29 9.69 9.58
C ASN A 99 -18.82 9.73 9.49
N ILE A 100 -19.38 10.04 8.32
CA ILE A 100 -20.83 10.01 8.10
C ILE A 100 -21.39 8.59 8.29
N GLU A 101 -20.77 7.58 7.68
CA GLU A 101 -21.22 6.17 7.80
C GLU A 101 -21.20 5.66 9.25
N ILE A 102 -20.15 6.02 10.00
CA ILE A 102 -20.03 5.67 11.42
C ILE A 102 -21.07 6.42 12.25
N ALA A 103 -21.26 7.72 12.01
CA ALA A 103 -22.24 8.53 12.75
C ALA A 103 -23.71 8.16 12.42
N SER A 104 -23.99 7.72 11.19
CA SER A 104 -25.33 7.26 10.79
C SER A 104 -25.70 5.89 11.34
N GLY A 105 -24.75 5.20 11.97
CA GLY A 105 -24.96 3.85 12.50
C GLY A 105 -25.14 2.82 11.40
N THR A 106 -24.57 3.04 10.21
CA THR A 106 -24.59 2.03 9.15
C THR A 106 -23.96 0.74 9.69
N GLU A 107 -24.68 -0.38 9.60
CA GLU A 107 -24.21 -1.66 10.11
C GLU A 107 -23.12 -2.21 9.20
N TYR A 108 -21.87 -1.99 9.59
CA TYR A 108 -20.68 -2.66 9.08
C TYR A 108 -20.16 -3.64 10.13
N ASP A 109 -19.55 -4.73 9.70
CA ASP A 109 -18.93 -5.72 10.58
C ASP A 109 -17.42 -5.59 10.63
N ILE A 110 -16.81 -5.17 9.51
CA ILE A 110 -15.37 -4.92 9.41
C ILE A 110 -15.16 -3.60 8.68
N LEU A 111 -14.22 -2.81 9.19
CA LEU A 111 -13.71 -1.60 8.56
C LEU A 111 -12.23 -1.80 8.25
N ASP A 112 -11.85 -1.66 6.97
CA ASP A 112 -10.44 -1.66 6.57
C ASP A 112 -9.91 -0.24 6.61
N LEU A 113 -9.22 0.08 7.69
CA LEU A 113 -8.85 1.45 8.03
C LEU A 113 -7.37 1.70 7.76
N THR A 114 -7.04 2.85 7.17
CA THR A 114 -5.68 3.36 7.26
C THR A 114 -5.29 3.62 8.72
N PRO A 115 -3.99 3.67 9.07
CA PRO A 115 -3.56 3.90 10.46
C PRO A 115 -4.18 5.17 11.07
N SER A 116 -4.29 6.25 10.28
CA SER A 116 -4.89 7.51 10.74
C SER A 116 -6.40 7.39 11.00
N GLN A 117 -7.12 6.68 10.14
CA GLN A 117 -8.56 6.45 10.31
C GLN A 117 -8.83 5.57 11.54
N PHE A 118 -8.05 4.49 11.70
CA PHE A 118 -8.13 3.62 12.87
C PHE A 118 -7.95 4.40 14.18
N TYR A 119 -6.88 5.20 14.28
CA TYR A 119 -6.61 5.98 15.49
C TYR A 119 -7.71 7.01 15.78
N THR A 120 -8.22 7.67 14.74
CA THR A 120 -9.32 8.63 14.87
C THR A 120 -10.57 7.95 15.43
N LEU A 121 -10.99 6.82 14.84
CA LEU A 121 -12.21 6.12 15.25
C LEU A 121 -12.08 5.45 16.62
N VAL A 122 -10.92 4.89 16.97
CA VAL A 122 -10.71 4.30 18.30
C VAL A 122 -10.71 5.37 19.40
N ALA A 123 -10.11 6.54 19.14
CA ALA A 123 -10.11 7.66 20.09
C ALA A 123 -11.52 8.24 20.28
N GLN A 124 -12.37 8.20 19.25
CA GLN A 124 -13.78 8.57 19.32
C GLN A 124 -14.67 7.51 20.00
N GLY A 125 -14.11 6.34 20.35
CA GLY A 125 -14.86 5.23 20.94
C GLY A 125 -15.81 4.53 19.98
N ALA A 126 -15.60 4.68 18.66
CA ALA A 126 -16.42 4.09 17.61
C ALA A 126 -16.10 2.61 17.35
N LEU A 127 -14.95 2.11 17.83
CA LEU A 127 -14.49 0.73 17.64
C LEU A 127 -14.63 -0.07 18.94
N GLN A 128 -14.83 -1.38 18.83
CA GLN A 128 -14.88 -2.28 19.98
C GLN A 128 -13.56 -3.05 20.16
N PRO A 129 -13.12 -3.31 21.40
CA PRO A 129 -11.94 -4.14 21.64
C PRO A 129 -12.23 -5.59 21.21
N ILE A 130 -11.20 -6.28 20.69
CA ILE A 130 -11.31 -7.63 20.13
C ILE A 130 -10.39 -8.64 20.82
N ASP A 131 -9.69 -8.26 21.88
CA ASP A 131 -8.71 -9.11 22.59
C ASP A 131 -9.27 -10.51 22.91
N ASP A 132 -10.45 -10.55 23.55
CA ASP A 132 -11.08 -11.81 23.97
C ASP A 132 -11.51 -12.68 22.77
N LEU A 133 -12.01 -12.05 21.71
CA LEU A 133 -12.42 -12.73 20.49
C LEU A 133 -11.22 -13.30 19.74
N VAL A 134 -10.13 -12.53 19.60
CA VAL A 134 -8.88 -12.98 18.99
C VAL A 134 -8.24 -14.09 19.83
N ASN A 135 -8.28 -13.98 21.16
CA ASN A 135 -7.81 -15.04 22.03
C ASN A 135 -8.55 -16.36 21.82
N LYS A 136 -9.89 -16.29 21.69
CA LYS A 136 -10.76 -17.45 21.54
C LYS A 136 -10.78 -18.05 20.13
N TYR A 137 -10.73 -17.21 19.09
CA TYR A 137 -10.99 -17.64 17.71
C TYR A 137 -9.83 -17.35 16.74
N GLY A 138 -8.85 -16.54 17.13
CA GLY A 138 -7.79 -16.04 16.24
C GLY A 138 -6.55 -16.92 16.14
N THR A 139 -6.70 -18.25 16.05
CA THR A 139 -5.54 -19.17 16.04
C THR A 139 -4.63 -18.95 14.84
N ASN A 140 -5.18 -18.83 13.63
CA ASN A 140 -4.39 -18.65 12.42
C ASN A 140 -3.76 -17.26 12.37
N MET A 141 -4.50 -16.21 12.75
CA MET A 141 -3.97 -14.84 12.76
C MET A 141 -2.85 -14.64 13.78
N LYS A 142 -2.94 -15.30 14.96
CA LYS A 142 -1.87 -15.28 15.97
C LYS A 142 -0.59 -15.96 15.49
N GLN A 143 -0.70 -16.96 14.61
CA GLN A 143 0.45 -17.61 13.98
C GLN A 143 1.02 -16.80 12.81
N ALA A 144 0.15 -16.11 12.07
CA ALA A 144 0.48 -15.37 10.86
C ALA A 144 1.15 -14.01 11.12
N ILE A 145 0.78 -13.34 12.21
CA ILE A 145 1.13 -11.95 12.51
C ILE A 145 2.09 -11.89 13.69
N SER A 146 3.21 -11.19 13.53
CA SER A 146 4.23 -11.03 14.58
C SER A 146 3.76 -10.19 15.77
N ALA A 147 4.36 -10.43 16.93
CA ALA A 147 4.03 -9.69 18.16
C ALA A 147 4.20 -8.17 18.02
N SER A 148 5.25 -7.72 17.32
CA SER A 148 5.48 -6.29 17.10
C SER A 148 4.41 -5.65 16.19
N SER A 149 3.89 -6.39 15.21
CA SER A 149 2.76 -5.94 14.40
C SER A 149 1.49 -5.82 15.21
N TRP A 150 1.20 -6.78 16.11
CA TRP A 150 0.02 -6.74 16.99
C TRP A 150 -0.05 -5.48 17.85
N GLU A 151 1.08 -4.91 18.27
CA GLU A 151 1.11 -3.64 19.01
C GLU A 151 0.51 -2.47 18.21
N LEU A 152 0.56 -2.53 16.87
CA LEU A 152 0.05 -1.48 15.99
C LEU A 152 -1.49 -1.48 15.89
N GLY A 153 -2.14 -2.59 16.27
CA GLY A 153 -3.59 -2.69 16.38
C GLY A 153 -4.14 -2.28 17.76
N LYS A 154 -3.27 -1.84 18.68
CA LYS A 154 -3.66 -1.50 20.05
C LYS A 154 -3.89 -0.01 20.25
N TYR A 155 -4.80 0.30 21.17
CA TYR A 155 -5.02 1.64 21.71
C TYR A 155 -5.22 1.54 23.22
N ASN A 156 -4.46 2.32 23.98
CA ASN A 156 -4.43 2.28 25.45
C ASN A 156 -4.29 0.85 26.03
N GLY A 157 -3.43 0.04 25.40
CA GLY A 157 -3.10 -1.32 25.85
C GLY A 157 -4.11 -2.41 25.47
N LYS A 158 -5.23 -2.08 24.83
CA LYS A 158 -6.23 -3.05 24.33
C LYS A 158 -6.18 -3.16 22.81
N LEU A 159 -6.45 -4.34 22.28
CA LEU A 159 -6.47 -4.61 20.84
C LEU A 159 -7.82 -4.23 20.22
N TYR A 160 -7.81 -3.37 19.19
CA TYR A 160 -9.02 -2.89 18.52
C TYR A 160 -9.11 -3.28 17.04
N GLY A 161 -8.07 -3.90 16.48
CA GLY A 161 -8.12 -4.39 15.10
C GLY A 161 -6.94 -5.27 14.74
N VAL A 162 -7.10 -6.05 13.67
CA VAL A 162 -6.05 -6.91 13.11
C VAL A 162 -5.14 -6.05 12.23
N PRO A 163 -3.83 -5.95 12.53
CA PRO A 163 -2.91 -5.13 11.75
C PRO A 163 -2.49 -5.83 10.46
N GLN A 164 -2.31 -5.05 9.40
CA GLN A 164 -1.74 -5.50 8.13
C GLN A 164 -0.57 -4.59 7.73
N LYS A 165 0.64 -5.14 7.71
CA LYS A 165 1.82 -4.46 7.17
C LYS A 165 1.90 -4.59 5.65
N ASN A 166 2.81 -3.83 5.04
CA ASN A 166 3.24 -4.11 3.67
C ASN A 166 3.92 -5.48 3.57
N GLU A 167 3.90 -6.04 2.36
CA GLU A 167 4.17 -7.46 2.11
C GLU A 167 5.59 -7.86 2.44
N ARG A 168 6.50 -6.91 2.29
CA ARG A 168 7.89 -7.02 2.70
C ARG A 168 8.54 -5.64 2.78
N PRO A 169 9.59 -5.51 3.60
CA PRO A 169 10.62 -4.49 3.41
C PRO A 169 11.07 -4.42 1.95
N ASN A 170 10.93 -3.23 1.36
CA ASN A 170 11.47 -2.94 0.04
C ASN A 170 11.87 -1.46 -0.08
N ILE A 171 12.71 -1.18 -1.07
CA ILE A 171 13.00 0.16 -1.53
C ILE A 171 12.00 0.48 -2.64
N GLU A 172 11.19 1.52 -2.43
CA GLU A 172 10.25 1.97 -3.43
C GLU A 172 10.85 2.95 -4.45
N LYS A 173 11.66 3.89 -3.95
CA LYS A 173 12.04 5.10 -4.69
C LYS A 173 13.26 4.86 -5.58
N THR A 174 13.22 5.45 -6.78
CA THR A 174 14.32 5.47 -7.76
C THR A 174 14.21 6.70 -8.65
N MET A 175 15.20 6.91 -9.51
CA MET A 175 15.06 7.73 -10.70
C MET A 175 14.96 6.80 -11.91
N ILE A 176 13.86 6.90 -12.65
CA ILE A 176 13.67 6.12 -13.88
C ILE A 176 14.34 6.91 -15.02
N VAL A 177 15.19 6.24 -15.78
CA VAL A 177 16.08 6.85 -16.75
C VAL A 177 15.84 6.25 -18.12
N ARG A 178 15.91 7.06 -19.18
CA ARG A 178 16.04 6.60 -20.56
C ARG A 178 17.43 6.00 -20.77
N GLN A 179 17.56 4.72 -20.48
CA GLN A 179 18.82 3.97 -20.62
C GLN A 179 19.31 4.00 -22.07
N ASP A 180 18.39 3.98 -23.04
CA ASP A 180 18.70 4.11 -24.46
C ASP A 180 19.31 5.47 -24.81
N ILE A 181 18.87 6.56 -24.16
CA ILE A 181 19.48 7.89 -24.34
C ILE A 181 20.87 7.95 -23.72
N LEU A 182 21.08 7.34 -22.55
CA LEU A 182 22.43 7.24 -21.98
C LEU A 182 23.36 6.47 -22.92
N THR A 183 22.92 5.33 -23.45
CA THR A 183 23.70 4.53 -24.39
C THR A 183 23.99 5.27 -25.70
N GLU A 184 23.00 5.97 -26.26
CA GLU A 184 23.17 6.80 -27.47
C GLU A 184 24.26 7.86 -27.27
N LEU A 185 24.29 8.49 -26.10
CA LEU A 185 25.26 9.55 -25.77
C LEU A 185 26.59 9.02 -25.21
N GLY A 186 26.78 7.70 -25.13
CA GLY A 186 27.97 7.08 -24.53
C GLY A 186 28.12 7.33 -23.02
N LEU A 187 27.02 7.65 -22.34
CA LEU A 187 26.96 7.93 -20.92
C LEU A 187 26.71 6.67 -20.10
N LYS A 188 27.30 6.61 -18.91
CA LYS A 188 27.00 5.60 -17.89
C LYS A 188 25.89 6.11 -16.97
N MET A 189 25.24 5.19 -16.26
CA MET A 189 24.34 5.56 -15.16
C MET A 189 25.17 6.29 -14.08
N PRO A 190 24.79 7.49 -13.62
CA PRO A 190 25.55 8.22 -12.62
C PRO A 190 25.45 7.56 -11.24
N GLU A 191 26.55 7.56 -10.50
CA GLU A 191 26.66 7.02 -9.15
C GLU A 191 26.91 8.10 -8.08
N THR A 192 27.23 9.33 -8.47
CA THR A 192 27.44 10.48 -7.58
C THR A 192 26.67 11.72 -8.03
N LEU A 193 26.59 12.76 -7.18
CA LEU A 193 25.95 14.03 -7.55
C LEU A 193 26.67 14.74 -8.70
N ASP A 194 27.99 14.68 -8.73
CA ASP A 194 28.80 15.31 -9.79
C ASP A 194 28.58 14.61 -11.13
N GLU A 195 28.53 13.28 -11.13
CA GLU A 195 28.21 12.49 -12.33
C GLU A 195 26.77 12.70 -12.80
N LEU A 196 25.82 12.84 -11.86
CA LEU A 196 24.44 13.18 -12.18
C LEU A 196 24.40 14.56 -12.85
N TYR A 197 25.02 15.57 -12.26
CA TYR A 197 25.10 16.91 -12.80
C TYR A 197 25.72 16.94 -14.22
N ALA A 198 26.86 16.25 -14.41
CA ALA A 198 27.52 16.15 -15.71
C ALA A 198 26.66 15.43 -16.76
N THR A 199 25.98 14.35 -16.36
CA THR A 199 25.03 13.62 -17.20
C THR A 199 23.88 14.52 -17.64
N LEU A 200 23.25 15.26 -16.71
CA LEU A 200 22.14 16.17 -17.02
C LEU A 200 22.58 17.30 -17.95
N LYS A 201 23.77 17.88 -17.74
CA LYS A 201 24.34 18.88 -18.65
C LYS A 201 24.58 18.33 -20.05
N THR A 202 25.17 17.15 -20.14
CA THR A 202 25.44 16.50 -21.45
C THR A 202 24.14 16.24 -22.20
N ILE A 203 23.09 15.77 -21.52
CA ILE A 203 21.77 15.59 -22.13
C ILE A 203 21.23 16.93 -22.64
N LYS A 204 21.27 17.99 -21.83
CA LYS A 204 20.82 19.32 -22.25
C LYS A 204 21.57 19.83 -23.49
N GLU A 205 22.88 19.66 -23.53
CA GLU A 205 23.73 20.13 -24.62
C GLU A 205 23.55 19.32 -25.91
N LYS A 206 23.41 17.99 -25.81
CA LYS A 206 23.30 17.09 -26.96
C LYS A 206 21.87 16.84 -27.43
N LYS A 207 20.88 17.08 -26.57
CA LYS A 207 19.44 16.89 -26.82
C LYS A 207 18.66 18.11 -26.30
N PRO A 208 18.80 19.30 -26.92
CA PRO A 208 18.24 20.56 -26.40
C PRO A 208 16.72 20.58 -26.24
N ASP A 209 15.98 19.78 -27.01
CA ASP A 209 14.52 19.65 -26.91
C ASP A 209 14.07 18.67 -25.81
N MET A 210 15.01 18.02 -25.12
CA MET A 210 14.75 17.03 -24.08
C MET A 210 14.99 17.64 -22.70
N ILE A 211 14.01 17.49 -21.82
CA ILE A 211 14.12 17.84 -20.40
C ILE A 211 15.09 16.83 -19.74
N PRO A 212 16.22 17.25 -19.16
CA PRO A 212 17.15 16.28 -18.56
C PRO A 212 16.52 15.53 -17.38
N LEU A 213 15.84 16.24 -16.47
CA LEU A 213 15.16 15.62 -15.31
C LEU A 213 13.78 16.26 -15.05
N THR A 214 12.72 15.45 -15.06
CA THR A 214 11.34 15.84 -14.70
C THR A 214 10.88 15.19 -13.40
N GLY A 215 9.79 15.71 -12.84
CA GLY A 215 9.26 15.35 -11.53
C GLY A 215 8.20 16.35 -11.07
N ASN A 216 7.70 16.14 -9.85
CA ASN A 216 6.57 16.90 -9.31
C ASN A 216 6.62 17.14 -7.80
N ASN A 217 7.72 16.79 -7.13
CA ASN A 217 7.82 16.81 -5.69
C ASN A 217 9.15 17.42 -5.22
N MET A 218 9.18 17.94 -4.00
CA MET A 218 10.40 18.41 -3.36
C MET A 218 11.38 17.28 -3.06
N ASP A 219 10.89 16.04 -2.97
CA ASP A 219 11.70 14.89 -2.60
C ASP A 219 12.29 14.18 -3.82
N VAL A 220 13.61 14.29 -4.00
CA VAL A 220 14.37 13.51 -4.98
C VAL A 220 15.35 12.59 -4.25
N TYR A 221 14.87 11.40 -3.90
CA TYR A 221 15.56 10.44 -3.01
C TYR A 221 16.98 10.06 -3.44
N MET A 222 17.23 9.94 -4.75
CA MET A 222 18.58 9.62 -5.24
C MET A 222 19.57 10.77 -4.98
N ILE A 223 19.11 12.02 -5.06
CA ILE A 223 19.90 13.23 -4.73
C ILE A 223 20.07 13.35 -3.21
N TYR A 224 19.01 13.09 -2.43
CA TYR A 224 19.13 13.01 -0.96
C TYR A 224 20.20 12.01 -0.53
N SER A 225 20.27 10.84 -1.16
CA SER A 225 21.30 9.83 -0.87
C SER A 225 22.71 10.38 -1.03
N GLY A 226 22.98 11.11 -2.12
CA GLY A 226 24.30 11.72 -2.36
C GLY A 226 24.71 12.76 -1.31
N LEU A 227 23.77 13.23 -0.49
CA LEU A 227 23.98 14.17 0.61
C LEU A 227 23.85 13.54 2.00
N GLY A 228 23.64 12.23 2.09
CA GLY A 228 23.45 11.53 3.37
C GLY A 228 22.04 11.67 3.99
N LEU A 229 21.06 12.21 3.27
CA LEU A 229 19.71 12.51 3.76
C LEU A 229 18.74 11.32 3.58
N TYR A 230 19.12 10.14 4.06
CA TYR A 230 18.51 8.88 3.65
C TYR A 230 17.03 8.68 4.04
N THR A 231 16.62 9.18 5.21
CA THR A 231 15.32 8.89 5.85
C THR A 231 14.65 10.17 6.31
N ASP A 232 13.32 10.12 6.51
CA ASP A 232 12.54 11.29 6.92
C ASP A 232 12.93 11.77 8.32
N TRP A 233 13.41 10.86 9.17
CA TRP A 233 13.96 11.13 10.48
C TRP A 233 15.26 10.36 10.67
N ALA A 234 16.29 11.00 11.22
CA ALA A 234 17.57 10.35 11.48
C ALA A 234 18.09 10.72 12.87
N GLU A 235 18.79 9.79 13.52
CA GLU A 235 19.51 10.07 14.76
C GLU A 235 20.81 10.82 14.45
N ILE A 236 20.92 12.07 14.91
CA ILE A 236 22.08 12.94 14.74
C ILE A 236 22.40 13.54 16.10
N GLY A 237 23.62 13.31 16.60
CA GLY A 237 24.03 13.84 17.90
C GLY A 237 23.17 13.35 19.09
N GLY A 238 22.62 12.14 19.00
CA GLY A 238 21.78 11.55 20.05
C GLY A 238 20.32 12.02 20.05
N GLN A 239 19.89 12.79 19.04
CA GLN A 239 18.50 13.24 18.87
C GLN A 239 17.97 12.84 17.51
N LEU A 240 16.68 12.53 17.42
CA LEU A 240 16.01 12.37 16.13
C LEU A 240 15.70 13.73 15.53
N LEU A 241 16.20 13.98 14.31
CA LEU A 241 15.91 15.18 13.53
C LEU A 241 15.11 14.82 12.28
N PRO A 242 14.05 15.57 11.95
CA PRO A 242 13.35 15.44 10.68
C PRO A 242 14.27 15.90 9.55
N ARG A 243 14.10 15.37 8.33
CA ARG A 243 14.97 15.65 7.17
C ARG A 243 15.18 17.14 6.95
N ILE A 244 14.13 17.95 7.10
CA ILE A 244 14.22 19.40 6.94
C ILE A 244 15.24 20.07 7.89
N LYS A 245 15.51 19.47 9.06
CA LYS A 245 16.48 19.97 10.04
C LYS A 245 17.83 19.25 9.99
N GLN A 246 18.02 18.28 9.10
CA GLN A 246 19.29 17.59 8.96
C GLN A 246 20.33 18.52 8.30
N PRO A 247 21.63 18.44 8.65
CA PRO A 247 22.63 19.44 8.24
C PRO A 247 22.74 19.68 6.73
N ALA A 248 22.61 18.62 5.92
CA ALA A 248 22.79 18.70 4.47
C ALA A 248 21.55 19.19 3.70
N MET A 249 20.46 19.54 4.39
CA MET A 249 19.22 19.96 3.72
C MET A 249 19.37 21.30 2.98
N LYS A 250 20.17 22.23 3.52
CA LYS A 250 20.49 23.49 2.84
C LYS A 250 21.24 23.23 1.52
N ASP A 251 22.18 22.29 1.54
CA ASP A 251 22.95 21.88 0.35
C ASP A 251 22.07 21.20 -0.69
N TYR A 252 21.09 20.40 -0.25
CA TYR A 252 20.08 19.82 -1.13
C TYR A 252 19.29 20.90 -1.89
N MET A 253 18.77 21.89 -1.16
CA MET A 253 18.00 22.97 -1.77
C MET A 253 18.86 23.80 -2.73
N ALA A 254 20.13 24.06 -2.37
CA ALA A 254 21.08 24.74 -3.23
C ALA A 254 21.37 23.94 -4.52
N PHE A 255 21.57 22.63 -4.41
CA PHE A 255 21.80 21.77 -5.56
C PHE A 255 20.59 21.72 -6.49
N MET A 256 19.38 21.52 -5.95
CA MET A 256 18.15 21.54 -6.75
C MET A 256 17.91 22.89 -7.42
N ARG A 257 18.18 24.00 -6.73
CA ARG A 257 18.13 25.35 -7.32
C ARG A 257 19.12 25.51 -8.45
N LYS A 258 20.36 25.05 -8.27
CA LYS A 258 21.40 25.07 -9.33
C LYS A 258 20.92 24.31 -10.57
N LEU A 259 20.40 23.09 -10.41
CA LEU A 259 19.84 22.32 -11.52
C LEU A 259 18.71 23.07 -12.23
N TYR A 260 17.81 23.72 -11.47
CA TYR A 260 16.73 24.51 -12.04
C TYR A 260 17.23 25.75 -12.81
N THR A 261 18.11 26.56 -12.22
CA THR A 261 18.67 27.76 -12.87
C THR A 261 19.45 27.45 -14.13
N GLU A 262 20.14 26.32 -14.14
CA GLU A 262 20.89 25.85 -15.30
C GLU A 262 19.98 25.12 -16.30
N GLY A 263 18.67 25.09 -16.08
CA GLY A 263 17.65 24.45 -16.93
C GLY A 263 17.87 22.95 -17.13
N LEU A 264 18.42 22.29 -16.11
CA LEU A 264 18.60 20.83 -16.04
C LEU A 264 17.37 20.14 -15.44
N LEU A 265 16.54 20.90 -14.71
CA LEU A 265 15.21 20.46 -14.30
C LEU A 265 14.14 20.94 -15.29
N ASP A 266 13.03 20.22 -15.30
CA ASP A 266 11.78 20.65 -15.89
C ASP A 266 11.38 22.05 -15.39
N LYS A 267 11.13 22.98 -16.31
CA LYS A 267 10.66 24.33 -15.97
C LYS A 267 9.31 24.34 -15.25
N ASP A 268 8.50 23.30 -15.46
CA ASP A 268 7.18 23.19 -14.83
C ASP A 268 7.24 22.32 -13.56
N TRP A 269 8.44 21.99 -13.04
CA TRP A 269 8.61 21.10 -11.87
C TRP A 269 7.68 21.47 -10.70
N ALA A 270 7.60 22.75 -10.38
CA ALA A 270 6.83 23.27 -9.25
C ALA A 270 5.30 23.12 -9.41
N VAL A 271 4.80 22.95 -10.64
CA VAL A 271 3.36 22.90 -10.94
C VAL A 271 2.93 21.57 -11.55
N ASN A 272 3.88 20.73 -11.94
CA ASN A 272 3.61 19.39 -12.43
C ASN A 272 2.81 18.61 -11.37
N LYS A 273 1.77 17.92 -11.82
CA LYS A 273 1.21 16.76 -11.14
C LYS A 273 1.95 15.51 -11.59
N THR A 274 1.84 14.42 -10.82
CA THR A 274 2.46 13.12 -11.16
C THR A 274 2.20 12.71 -12.60
N ALA A 275 0.94 12.75 -13.05
CA ALA A 275 0.57 12.37 -14.42
C ALA A 275 1.24 13.25 -15.49
N GLN A 276 1.39 14.56 -15.26
CA GLN A 276 2.01 15.48 -16.22
C GLN A 276 3.51 15.21 -16.37
N ALA A 277 4.21 14.92 -15.27
CA ALA A 277 5.62 14.53 -15.33
C ALA A 277 5.79 13.18 -16.05
N GLN A 278 4.91 12.21 -15.77
CA GLN A 278 4.91 10.90 -16.42
C GLN A 278 4.64 11.02 -17.93
N GLU A 279 3.66 11.83 -18.34
CA GLU A 279 3.35 12.12 -19.75
C GLU A 279 4.57 12.67 -20.51
N LYS A 280 5.33 13.58 -19.90
CA LYS A 280 6.58 14.11 -20.47
C LYS A 280 7.61 12.99 -20.68
N PHE A 281 7.79 12.11 -19.69
CA PHE A 281 8.73 11.00 -19.78
C PHE A 281 8.33 9.98 -20.85
N VAL A 282 7.10 9.44 -20.77
CA VAL A 282 6.61 8.42 -21.73
C VAL A 282 6.34 8.98 -23.12
N GLY A 283 6.18 10.30 -23.27
CA GLY A 283 6.11 11.00 -24.55
C GLY A 283 7.48 11.28 -25.18
N GLY A 284 8.56 10.85 -24.54
CA GLY A 284 9.94 11.03 -25.03
C GLY A 284 10.48 12.45 -24.88
N LYS A 285 9.84 13.29 -24.06
CA LYS A 285 10.25 14.68 -23.79
C LYS A 285 11.19 14.82 -22.61
N ALA A 286 11.31 13.81 -21.75
CA ALA A 286 12.26 13.81 -20.63
C ALA A 286 13.19 12.61 -20.66
N ALA A 287 14.45 12.81 -20.23
CA ALA A 287 15.45 11.75 -20.13
C ALA A 287 15.38 11.00 -18.80
N MET A 288 15.05 11.70 -17.71
CA MET A 288 14.93 11.13 -16.37
C MET A 288 13.67 11.61 -15.67
N ILE A 289 13.08 10.77 -14.83
CA ILE A 289 11.95 11.11 -13.97
C ILE A 289 12.16 10.57 -12.55
N SER A 290 11.93 11.41 -11.54
CA SER A 290 11.86 10.96 -10.13
C SER A 290 10.61 10.10 -9.92
N GLY A 291 10.74 8.90 -9.36
CA GLY A 291 9.60 7.98 -9.22
C GLY A 291 9.88 6.75 -8.37
N SER A 292 9.18 5.66 -8.68
CA SER A 292 9.25 4.37 -7.98
C SER A 292 9.21 3.18 -8.96
N TRP A 293 9.48 1.96 -8.48
CA TRP A 293 9.30 0.76 -9.32
C TRP A 293 7.86 0.60 -9.84
N ASN A 294 6.86 1.01 -9.05
CA ASN A 294 5.46 0.96 -9.45
C ASN A 294 5.18 1.89 -10.64
N ASP A 295 5.77 3.09 -10.63
CA ASP A 295 5.58 4.06 -11.72
C ASP A 295 6.07 3.51 -13.05
N ALA A 296 7.18 2.75 -13.05
CA ALA A 296 7.71 2.11 -14.26
C ALA A 296 6.69 1.15 -14.91
N SER A 297 5.99 0.35 -14.10
CA SER A 297 4.93 -0.53 -14.59
C SER A 297 3.73 0.24 -15.10
N ASN A 298 3.26 1.26 -14.36
CA ASN A 298 2.14 2.10 -14.75
C ASN A 298 2.40 2.84 -16.07
N MET A 299 3.64 3.28 -16.28
CA MET A 299 4.08 3.97 -17.49
C MET A 299 4.34 3.04 -18.68
N ASN A 300 4.57 1.74 -18.45
CA ASN A 300 5.11 0.83 -19.45
C ASN A 300 4.30 0.77 -20.76
N ALA A 301 2.98 0.65 -20.67
CA ALA A 301 2.13 0.53 -21.85
C ALA A 301 2.22 1.78 -22.74
N ALA A 302 2.18 2.98 -22.14
CA ALA A 302 2.34 4.23 -22.85
C ALA A 302 3.77 4.40 -23.39
N PHE A 303 4.77 4.04 -22.58
CA PHE A 303 6.18 4.13 -22.93
C PHE A 303 6.52 3.27 -24.16
N THR A 304 6.18 1.98 -24.15
CA THR A 304 6.46 1.08 -25.29
C THR A 304 5.67 1.48 -26.54
N LYS A 305 4.44 1.99 -26.39
CA LYS A 305 3.65 2.48 -27.53
C LYS A 305 4.29 3.70 -28.19
N ASN A 306 4.74 4.67 -27.39
CA ASN A 306 5.26 5.94 -27.87
C ASN A 306 6.75 5.87 -28.26
N ILE A 307 7.49 4.96 -27.63
CA ILE A 307 8.95 4.82 -27.77
C ILE A 307 9.29 3.32 -27.91
N PRO A 308 8.97 2.66 -29.03
CA PRO A 308 9.09 1.20 -29.15
C PRO A 308 10.50 0.65 -28.96
N SER A 309 11.53 1.43 -29.30
CA SER A 309 12.95 1.07 -29.08
C SER A 309 13.51 1.60 -27.75
N GLY A 310 12.70 2.28 -26.96
CA GLY A 310 13.11 2.90 -25.70
C GLY A 310 13.41 1.84 -24.64
N LYS A 311 14.32 2.17 -23.73
CA LYS A 311 14.63 1.31 -22.59
C LYS A 311 14.62 2.12 -21.30
N MET A 312 13.83 1.68 -20.33
CA MET A 312 13.88 2.21 -18.98
C MET A 312 15.05 1.57 -18.22
N GLY A 313 15.83 2.39 -17.52
CA GLY A 313 16.80 2.00 -16.51
C GLY A 313 16.42 2.59 -15.16
N TYR A 314 17.01 2.05 -14.10
CA TYR A 314 16.66 2.41 -12.72
C TYR A 314 17.92 2.82 -11.97
N MET A 315 17.96 4.07 -11.53
CA MET A 315 19.10 4.61 -10.78
C MET A 315 19.05 4.11 -9.33
N LEU A 316 20.20 3.64 -8.85
CA LEU A 316 20.39 3.28 -7.44
C LEU A 316 20.75 4.54 -6.62
N PRO A 317 20.63 4.50 -5.28
CA PRO A 317 20.96 5.65 -4.44
C PRO A 317 22.40 6.14 -4.66
N LEU A 318 22.55 7.43 -4.96
CA LEU A 318 23.84 8.04 -5.24
C LEU A 318 24.74 7.99 -4.00
N LYS A 319 26.03 7.78 -4.22
CA LYS A 319 27.07 7.82 -3.21
C LYS A 319 27.35 9.27 -2.82
N GLY A 320 27.44 9.51 -1.51
CA GLY A 320 27.99 10.74 -0.98
C GLY A 320 29.52 10.76 -1.02
N PRO A 321 30.14 11.88 -0.59
CA PRO A 321 31.60 12.05 -0.59
C PRO A 321 32.34 11.00 0.27
N ASP A 322 31.68 10.43 1.27
CA ASP A 322 32.22 9.35 2.11
C ASP A 322 32.06 7.95 1.50
N GLY A 323 31.58 7.86 0.25
CA GLY A 323 31.31 6.63 -0.47
C GLY A 323 30.05 5.88 -0.02
N LYS A 324 29.34 6.37 1.00
CA LYS A 324 28.10 5.74 1.49
C LYS A 324 26.91 6.20 0.67
N SER A 325 25.89 5.34 0.62
CA SER A 325 24.60 5.67 0.04
C SER A 325 23.48 4.98 0.81
N GLY A 326 22.27 5.44 0.56
CA GLY A 326 21.10 4.89 1.20
C GLY A 326 19.81 5.56 0.80
N VAL A 327 18.71 4.87 1.05
CA VAL A 327 17.36 5.38 0.81
C VAL A 327 16.43 4.73 1.82
N GLN A 328 15.41 5.48 2.23
CA GLN A 328 14.39 4.96 3.12
C GLN A 328 13.78 3.67 2.53
N MET A 329 13.80 2.60 3.32
CA MET A 329 13.00 1.41 3.04
C MET A 329 11.57 1.61 3.55
N GLU A 330 10.63 0.98 2.87
CA GLU A 330 9.25 0.90 3.27
C GLU A 330 9.02 -0.40 4.04
N ASP A 331 8.71 -0.26 5.33
CA ASP A 331 8.29 -1.33 6.25
C ASP A 331 7.31 -0.68 7.22
N LYS A 332 6.01 -0.73 6.88
CA LYS A 332 4.96 0.12 7.46
C LYS A 332 3.67 -0.65 7.67
N LEU A 333 2.86 -0.16 8.62
CA LEU A 333 1.46 -0.52 8.74
C LEU A 333 0.68 0.05 7.55
N LEU A 334 0.00 -0.80 6.79
CA LEU A 334 -0.88 -0.38 5.69
C LEU A 334 -2.30 -0.19 6.17
N TYR A 335 -2.84 -1.19 6.88
CA TYR A 335 -4.24 -1.20 7.32
C TYR A 335 -4.38 -1.77 8.73
N VAL A 336 -5.48 -1.41 9.38
CA VAL A 336 -5.98 -2.06 10.58
C VAL A 336 -7.43 -2.45 10.31
N HIS A 337 -7.73 -3.75 10.37
CA HIS A 337 -9.05 -4.30 10.15
C HIS A 337 -9.78 -4.32 11.49
N ALA A 338 -10.67 -3.35 11.67
CA ALA A 338 -11.33 -3.09 12.96
C ALA A 338 -12.83 -3.40 12.91
N ILE A 339 -13.40 -3.71 14.07
CA ILE A 339 -14.82 -3.98 14.22
C ILE A 339 -15.48 -2.74 14.84
N PRO A 340 -16.47 -2.11 14.18
CA PRO A 340 -17.17 -0.97 14.76
C PRO A 340 -18.05 -1.44 15.92
N LYS A 341 -18.26 -0.56 16.90
CA LYS A 341 -19.10 -0.83 18.07
C LYS A 341 -20.57 -1.13 17.70
N SER A 342 -21.01 -0.70 16.51
CA SER A 342 -22.34 -0.97 15.98
C SER A 342 -22.51 -2.40 15.43
N SER A 343 -21.42 -3.14 15.15
CA SER A 343 -21.52 -4.51 14.62
C SER A 343 -22.17 -5.45 15.63
N LYS A 344 -23.14 -6.23 15.15
CA LYS A 344 -23.78 -7.33 15.89
C LYS A 344 -23.11 -8.68 15.64
N HIS A 345 -22.09 -8.72 14.78
CA HIS A 345 -21.46 -9.95 14.28
C HIS A 345 -19.94 -9.98 14.58
N ALA A 346 -19.51 -9.35 15.69
CA ALA A 346 -18.09 -9.24 16.04
C ALA A 346 -17.38 -10.61 16.13
N GLU A 347 -18.04 -11.62 16.70
CA GLU A 347 -17.51 -12.98 16.76
C GLU A 347 -17.30 -13.58 15.36
N ASP A 348 -18.30 -13.46 14.48
CA ASP A 348 -18.24 -13.97 13.10
C ASP A 348 -17.20 -13.21 12.27
N ALA A 349 -17.06 -11.90 12.48
CA ALA A 349 -16.04 -11.06 11.85
C ALA A 349 -14.62 -11.52 12.23
N VAL A 350 -14.34 -11.80 13.51
CA VAL A 350 -13.02 -12.33 13.92
C VAL A 350 -12.78 -13.72 13.34
N LYS A 351 -13.77 -14.61 13.35
CA LYS A 351 -13.66 -15.94 12.73
C LYS A 351 -13.42 -15.84 11.21
N PHE A 352 -14.06 -14.89 10.54
CA PHE A 352 -13.88 -14.64 9.12
C PHE A 352 -12.46 -14.18 8.80
N MET A 353 -11.94 -13.18 9.53
CA MET A 353 -10.55 -12.71 9.37
C MET A 353 -9.55 -13.85 9.67
N ASP A 354 -9.80 -14.66 10.71
CA ASP A 354 -8.93 -15.80 11.05
C ASP A 354 -8.91 -16.85 9.93
N ALA A 355 -10.08 -17.21 9.39
CA ALA A 355 -10.22 -18.20 8.34
C ALA A 355 -9.45 -17.79 7.07
N LYS A 356 -9.44 -16.49 6.73
CA LYS A 356 -8.67 -15.96 5.61
C LYS A 356 -7.16 -16.08 5.80
N LEU A 357 -6.70 -16.10 7.05
CA LEU A 357 -5.30 -16.28 7.42
C LEU A 357 -4.89 -17.74 7.59
N GLN A 358 -5.79 -18.72 7.50
CA GLN A 358 -5.39 -20.12 7.39
C GLN A 358 -4.56 -20.32 6.11
N MET A 359 -3.37 -20.94 6.21
CA MET A 359 -2.35 -20.91 5.15
C MET A 359 -2.85 -21.34 3.77
N ASP A 360 -3.65 -22.41 3.66
CA ASP A 360 -4.17 -22.87 2.36
C ASP A 360 -5.23 -21.94 1.80
N THR A 361 -6.03 -21.33 2.68
CA THR A 361 -6.99 -20.30 2.28
C THR A 361 -6.25 -19.05 1.82
N PHE A 362 -5.30 -18.56 2.61
CA PHE A 362 -4.49 -17.40 2.26
C PHE A 362 -3.74 -17.58 0.94
N THR A 363 -3.08 -18.73 0.74
CA THR A 363 -2.35 -19.06 -0.49
C THR A 363 -3.28 -19.07 -1.71
N PHE A 364 -4.49 -19.60 -1.57
CA PHE A 364 -5.42 -19.66 -2.69
C PHE A 364 -6.06 -18.31 -3.02
N LEU A 365 -6.40 -17.53 -2.00
CA LEU A 365 -6.91 -16.18 -2.21
C LEU A 365 -5.85 -15.30 -2.90
N THR A 366 -4.58 -15.46 -2.53
CA THR A 366 -3.46 -14.68 -3.08
C THR A 366 -2.97 -15.17 -4.44
N MET A 367 -2.81 -16.49 -4.62
CA MET A 367 -2.16 -17.09 -5.78
C MET A 367 -3.10 -17.89 -6.69
N GLY A 368 -4.23 -18.35 -6.18
CA GLY A 368 -5.19 -19.18 -6.88
C GLY A 368 -4.92 -20.67 -6.80
N GLU A 369 -5.12 -21.37 -7.91
CA GLU A 369 -5.03 -22.82 -8.00
C GLU A 369 -3.69 -23.24 -8.62
N LYS A 370 -2.94 -24.09 -7.91
CA LYS A 370 -1.65 -24.62 -8.38
C LYS A 370 -1.84 -25.41 -9.67
N GLY A 371 -0.99 -25.18 -10.67
CA GLY A 371 -1.07 -25.76 -12.01
C GLY A 371 -2.06 -25.05 -12.96
N LYS A 372 -2.85 -24.08 -12.46
CA LYS A 372 -3.82 -23.32 -13.26
C LYS A 372 -3.50 -21.84 -13.28
N THR A 373 -3.41 -21.20 -12.12
CA THR A 373 -3.05 -19.79 -12.01
C THR A 373 -1.59 -19.59 -11.66
N PHE A 374 -0.94 -20.55 -10.99
CA PHE A 374 0.49 -20.49 -10.67
C PHE A 374 1.12 -21.87 -10.63
N ASN A 375 2.43 -21.94 -10.85
CA ASN A 375 3.28 -23.09 -10.54
C ASN A 375 4.09 -22.81 -9.27
N GLU A 376 4.52 -23.86 -8.59
CA GLU A 376 5.40 -23.76 -7.42
C GLU A 376 6.39 -24.91 -7.42
N GLU A 377 7.67 -24.56 -7.46
CA GLU A 377 8.81 -25.47 -7.40
C GLU A 377 9.76 -24.98 -6.30
N ASN A 378 10.13 -25.86 -5.36
CA ASN A 378 11.04 -25.53 -4.25
C ASN A 378 10.67 -24.26 -3.46
N GLY A 379 9.36 -24.01 -3.27
CA GLY A 379 8.85 -22.81 -2.58
C GLY A 379 8.89 -21.53 -3.42
N VAL A 380 9.30 -21.60 -4.68
CA VAL A 380 9.28 -20.48 -5.61
C VAL A 380 8.00 -20.51 -6.42
N TYR A 381 7.16 -19.49 -6.21
CA TYR A 381 5.91 -19.32 -6.94
C TYR A 381 6.17 -18.63 -8.30
N SER A 382 5.48 -19.08 -9.35
CA SER A 382 5.51 -18.48 -10.68
C SER A 382 4.10 -18.34 -11.26
N PRO A 383 3.61 -17.14 -11.55
CA PRO A 383 2.27 -16.95 -12.09
C PRO A 383 2.16 -17.48 -13.53
N ILE A 384 1.02 -18.05 -13.88
CA ILE A 384 0.64 -18.47 -15.23
C ILE A 384 -0.21 -17.35 -15.84
N MET A 385 0.29 -16.70 -16.89
CA MET A 385 -0.34 -15.53 -17.51
C MET A 385 -1.11 -15.94 -18.78
N PRO A 386 -2.24 -15.28 -19.13
CA PRO A 386 -2.83 -14.11 -18.47
C PRO A 386 -3.76 -14.45 -17.28
N ILE A 387 -4.14 -15.72 -17.12
CA ILE A 387 -5.18 -16.16 -16.18
C ILE A 387 -4.92 -15.74 -14.73
N PHE A 388 -3.65 -15.67 -14.31
CA PHE A 388 -3.28 -15.13 -12.99
C PHE A 388 -3.77 -13.70 -12.79
N THR A 389 -3.56 -12.82 -13.77
CA THR A 389 -3.99 -11.42 -13.65
C THR A 389 -5.51 -11.31 -13.68
N GLU A 390 -6.17 -12.09 -14.53
CA GLU A 390 -7.63 -12.10 -14.65
C GLU A 390 -8.32 -12.56 -13.35
N GLN A 391 -7.74 -13.53 -12.63
CA GLN A 391 -8.37 -14.10 -11.43
C GLN A 391 -7.79 -13.60 -10.10
N ARG A 392 -6.57 -13.06 -10.09
CA ARG A 392 -5.83 -12.69 -8.86
C ARG A 392 -5.23 -11.29 -8.89
N GLY A 393 -5.49 -10.51 -9.93
CA GLY A 393 -5.04 -9.11 -10.04
C GLY A 393 -5.48 -8.27 -8.82
N ASN A 394 -6.71 -8.48 -8.35
CA ASN A 394 -7.31 -7.72 -7.25
C ASN A 394 -7.24 -8.41 -5.88
N ALA A 395 -6.58 -9.57 -5.77
CA ALA A 395 -6.54 -10.37 -4.54
C ALA A 395 -5.95 -9.63 -3.32
N TYR A 396 -5.17 -8.56 -3.54
CA TYR A 396 -4.58 -7.78 -2.44
C TYR A 396 -5.64 -7.01 -1.64
N TRP A 397 -6.79 -6.70 -2.24
CA TRP A 397 -7.85 -5.91 -1.61
C TRP A 397 -8.70 -6.76 -0.65
N PHE A 398 -8.70 -8.08 -0.84
CA PHE A 398 -9.49 -9.02 -0.05
C PHE A 398 -8.70 -9.63 1.11
N LEU A 399 -7.67 -8.94 1.63
CA LEU A 399 -6.84 -9.43 2.75
C LEU A 399 -7.24 -8.70 4.04
N ASP A 400 -7.38 -9.44 5.15
CA ASP A 400 -7.68 -8.88 6.48
C ASP A 400 -6.50 -9.15 7.44
N GLY A 401 -5.31 -8.74 7.03
CA GLY A 401 -4.03 -9.19 7.56
C GLY A 401 -3.27 -10.05 6.55
N ILE A 402 -2.03 -10.39 6.91
CA ILE A 402 -1.16 -11.21 6.05
C ILE A 402 -0.44 -12.31 6.82
N GLN A 403 -0.09 -13.38 6.11
CA GLN A 403 0.93 -14.34 6.52
C GLN A 403 2.31 -13.68 6.43
N GLU A 404 2.76 -12.96 7.47
CA GLU A 404 3.91 -12.04 7.40
C GLU A 404 5.21 -12.69 6.91
N VAL A 405 5.38 -13.99 7.13
CA VAL A 405 6.54 -14.75 6.66
C VAL A 405 6.38 -15.19 5.20
N LYS A 406 5.25 -15.82 4.85
CA LYS A 406 5.06 -16.49 3.56
C LYS A 406 4.55 -15.57 2.46
N TYR A 407 3.85 -14.50 2.83
CA TYR A 407 3.26 -13.60 1.85
C TYR A 407 4.32 -12.83 1.06
N ALA A 408 5.48 -12.55 1.65
CA ALA A 408 6.60 -11.91 0.96
C ALA A 408 7.02 -12.67 -0.32
N ASP A 409 7.08 -14.01 -0.25
CA ASP A 409 7.46 -14.86 -1.39
C ASP A 409 6.35 -14.92 -2.45
N MET A 410 5.09 -15.07 -2.01
CA MET A 410 3.93 -15.06 -2.89
C MET A 410 3.81 -13.71 -3.61
N TRP A 411 4.03 -12.62 -2.90
CA TRP A 411 3.98 -11.26 -3.44
C TRP A 411 5.08 -11.01 -4.47
N LEU A 412 6.31 -11.49 -4.25
CA LEU A 412 7.36 -11.41 -5.27
C LEU A 412 6.96 -12.10 -6.57
N ALA A 413 6.28 -13.24 -6.49
CA ALA A 413 5.76 -13.91 -7.68
C ALA A 413 4.68 -13.08 -8.38
N ARG A 414 3.83 -12.37 -7.61
CA ARG A 414 2.82 -11.45 -8.15
C ARG A 414 3.42 -10.28 -8.92
N LEU A 415 4.67 -9.89 -8.66
CA LEU A 415 5.36 -8.86 -9.46
C LEU A 415 5.66 -9.33 -10.89
N ARG A 416 5.77 -10.65 -11.11
CA ARG A 416 5.99 -11.26 -12.43
C ARG A 416 4.76 -11.22 -13.34
N ARG A 417 3.64 -10.65 -12.87
CA ARG A 417 2.46 -10.41 -13.71
C ARG A 417 2.74 -9.50 -14.91
N THR A 418 3.76 -8.64 -14.82
CA THR A 418 4.28 -7.91 -15.98
C THR A 418 5.81 -7.91 -15.94
N PRO A 419 6.51 -8.13 -17.07
CA PRO A 419 7.97 -8.12 -17.11
C PRO A 419 8.60 -6.84 -16.55
N THR A 420 8.05 -5.67 -16.93
CA THR A 420 8.57 -4.37 -16.51
C THR A 420 8.48 -4.13 -15.01
N LEU A 421 7.38 -4.57 -14.38
CA LEU A 421 7.23 -4.43 -12.93
C LEU A 421 8.29 -5.26 -12.18
N PHE A 422 8.48 -6.51 -12.61
CA PHE A 422 9.48 -7.39 -12.02
C PHE A 422 10.90 -6.88 -12.27
N GLU A 423 11.20 -6.39 -13.47
CA GLU A 423 12.50 -5.78 -13.80
C GLU A 423 12.78 -4.55 -12.94
N ALA A 424 11.82 -3.62 -12.84
CA ALA A 424 11.95 -2.41 -12.03
C ALA A 424 12.17 -2.74 -10.56
N PHE A 425 11.31 -3.60 -9.99
CA PHE A 425 11.45 -4.00 -8.60
C PHE A 425 12.79 -4.68 -8.34
N SER A 426 13.19 -5.64 -9.19
CA SER A 426 14.44 -6.39 -9.03
C SER A 426 15.66 -5.50 -9.17
N ALA A 427 15.65 -4.56 -10.13
CA ALA A 427 16.77 -3.64 -10.33
C ALA A 427 17.03 -2.76 -9.11
N ILE A 428 15.96 -2.30 -8.44
CA ILE A 428 16.04 -1.44 -7.26
C ILE A 428 16.36 -2.24 -5.99
N ASN A 429 15.80 -3.46 -5.86
CA ASN A 429 15.84 -4.24 -4.61
C ASN A 429 16.87 -5.36 -4.57
N LYS A 430 17.61 -5.65 -5.66
CA LYS A 430 18.63 -6.72 -5.67
C LYS A 430 19.70 -6.57 -4.58
N ASP A 431 20.05 -5.33 -4.25
CA ASP A 431 21.05 -4.96 -3.26
C ASP A 431 20.38 -4.29 -2.05
N PHE A 432 19.19 -4.75 -1.67
CA PHE A 432 18.37 -4.14 -0.62
C PHE A 432 19.16 -3.84 0.65
N ASP A 433 19.89 -4.82 1.19
CA ASP A 433 20.64 -4.67 2.46
C ASP A 433 21.75 -3.61 2.40
N LYS A 434 22.26 -3.32 1.20
CA LYS A 434 23.27 -2.27 0.99
C LYS A 434 22.66 -0.87 1.12
N TYR A 435 21.47 -0.67 0.57
CA TYR A 435 20.89 0.65 0.36
C TYR A 435 19.76 0.99 1.35
N ALA A 436 19.03 0.00 1.85
CA ALA A 436 17.88 0.20 2.71
C ALA A 436 18.26 0.86 4.02
N LYS A 437 17.59 1.96 4.36
CA LYS A 437 17.69 2.66 5.64
C LYS A 437 16.33 2.67 6.30
N ARG A 438 16.23 2.07 7.48
CA ARG A 438 15.00 2.08 8.27
C ARG A 438 14.78 3.46 8.86
N ASN A 439 13.58 4.00 8.69
CA ASN A 439 13.17 5.18 9.42
C ASN A 439 12.96 4.80 10.90
N PRO A 440 13.65 5.45 11.87
CA PRO A 440 13.53 5.14 13.29
C PRO A 440 12.11 5.35 13.84
N ILE A 441 11.26 6.10 13.15
CA ILE A 441 9.86 6.33 13.55
C ILE A 441 8.85 5.48 12.77
N ALA A 442 9.28 4.49 11.97
CA ALA A 442 8.40 3.69 11.11
C ALA A 442 7.24 2.99 11.85
N PHE A 443 7.46 2.64 13.11
CA PHE A 443 6.48 1.98 14.00
C PHE A 443 6.09 2.88 15.17
N MET A 444 6.29 4.19 15.05
CA MET A 444 5.80 5.14 16.03
C MET A 444 4.27 5.11 16.03
N PRO A 445 3.62 4.89 17.18
CA PRO A 445 2.17 5.00 17.26
C PRO A 445 1.76 6.45 16.94
N PRO A 446 0.55 6.69 16.44
CA PRO A 446 0.07 8.04 16.20
C PRO A 446 0.16 8.89 17.48
N ILE A 447 0.77 10.05 17.37
CA ILE A 447 0.85 11.05 18.44
C ILE A 447 0.03 12.26 17.97
N GLU A 448 -0.92 12.70 18.79
CA GLU A 448 -1.88 13.77 18.44
C GLU A 448 -1.17 15.03 17.92
N VAL A 449 -0.13 15.50 18.60
CA VAL A 449 0.60 16.72 18.18
C VAL A 449 1.32 16.53 16.85
N VAL A 450 1.77 15.32 16.52
CA VAL A 450 2.37 15.00 15.22
C VAL A 450 1.28 15.05 14.15
N GLY A 451 0.16 14.32 14.36
CA GLY A 451 -0.96 14.29 13.42
C GLY A 451 -1.55 15.67 13.14
N LYS A 452 -1.66 16.52 14.17
CA LYS A 452 -2.20 17.89 14.05
C LYS A 452 -1.34 18.82 13.20
N ASN A 453 -0.01 18.69 13.27
CA ASN A 453 0.91 19.67 12.69
C ASN A 453 1.57 19.18 11.38
N GLN A 454 1.74 17.86 11.19
CA GLN A 454 2.56 17.31 10.11
C GLN A 454 2.14 17.80 8.71
N ALA A 455 0.84 17.80 8.40
CA ALA A 455 0.36 18.22 7.08
C ALA A 455 0.66 19.71 6.78
N ALA A 456 0.45 20.60 7.76
CA ALA A 456 0.73 22.02 7.61
C ALA A 456 2.24 22.29 7.49
N LEU A 457 3.06 21.57 8.27
CA LEU A 457 4.51 21.66 8.20
C LEU A 457 5.05 21.18 6.84
N THR A 458 4.57 20.04 6.34
CA THR A 458 4.93 19.54 5.01
C THR A 458 4.51 20.50 3.89
N GLN A 459 3.34 21.14 4.00
CA GLN A 459 2.95 22.17 3.03
C GLN A 459 3.88 23.38 3.10
N LYS A 460 4.22 23.84 4.31
CA LYS A 460 5.14 24.97 4.54
C LYS A 460 6.53 24.70 3.95
N GLU A 461 7.03 23.48 4.09
CA GLU A 461 8.29 23.00 3.49
C GLU A 461 8.24 23.03 1.96
N ASN A 462 7.17 22.49 1.36
CA ASN A 462 6.95 22.50 -0.09
C ASN A 462 6.86 23.92 -0.65
N ASP A 463 6.09 24.81 -0.01
CA ASP A 463 5.93 26.20 -0.44
C ASP A 463 7.27 26.95 -0.41
N TYR A 464 8.07 26.73 0.63
CA TYR A 464 9.41 27.32 0.73
C TYR A 464 10.32 26.80 -0.40
N PHE A 465 10.35 25.49 -0.62
CA PHE A 465 11.15 24.87 -1.68
C PHE A 465 10.74 25.38 -3.07
N ILE A 466 9.43 25.50 -3.35
CA ILE A 466 8.93 26.03 -4.61
C ILE A 466 9.36 27.49 -4.81
N LYS A 467 9.20 28.35 -3.79
CA LYS A 467 9.65 29.76 -3.86
C LYS A 467 11.15 29.84 -4.13
N LEU A 468 11.93 28.99 -3.47
CA LEU A 468 13.38 28.91 -3.65
C LEU A 468 13.73 28.49 -5.08
N LEU A 469 13.11 27.43 -5.60
CA LEU A 469 13.29 26.98 -6.99
C LEU A 469 12.97 28.08 -8.00
N LEU A 470 11.87 28.80 -7.81
CA LEU A 470 11.42 29.87 -8.71
C LEU A 470 12.19 31.19 -8.53
N GLY A 471 13.09 31.29 -7.55
CA GLY A 471 13.87 32.50 -7.27
C GLY A 471 13.10 33.57 -6.49
N GLY A 472 11.93 33.24 -5.93
CA GLY A 472 11.20 34.09 -4.99
C GLY A 472 11.72 34.00 -3.54
N GLU A 473 12.72 33.17 -3.29
CA GLU A 473 13.40 33.01 -2.00
C GLU A 473 14.89 32.65 -2.21
N SER A 474 15.73 32.97 -1.22
CA SER A 474 17.16 32.64 -1.19
C SER A 474 17.45 31.47 -0.25
N VAL A 475 18.39 30.60 -0.65
CA VAL A 475 18.98 29.57 0.21
C VAL A 475 19.56 30.17 1.50
N ASP A 476 20.03 31.41 1.47
CA ASP A 476 20.59 32.09 2.66
C ASP A 476 19.56 32.31 3.77
N ASN A 477 18.27 32.36 3.43
CA ASN A 477 17.18 32.51 4.39
C ASN A 477 16.74 31.19 5.02
N PHE A 478 17.41 30.07 4.72
CA PHE A 478 17.03 28.75 5.22
C PHE A 478 16.98 28.68 6.75
N ASP A 479 17.96 29.25 7.46
CA ASP A 479 17.97 29.23 8.94
C ASP A 479 16.80 30.02 9.54
N LYS A 480 16.38 31.09 8.87
CA LYS A 480 15.19 31.86 9.24
C LYS A 480 13.92 31.03 9.01
N PHE A 481 13.85 30.33 7.88
CA PHE A 481 12.76 29.41 7.60
C PHE A 481 12.66 28.30 8.65
N ILE A 482 13.78 27.69 9.06
CA ILE A 482 13.78 26.65 10.10
C ILE A 482 13.22 27.18 11.42
N LYS A 483 13.60 28.39 11.86
CA LYS A 483 13.04 29.00 13.09
C LYS A 483 11.53 29.23 13.00
N ASP A 484 11.05 29.67 11.84
CA ASP A 484 9.63 29.86 11.56
C ASP A 484 8.88 28.52 11.51
N TRP A 485 9.46 27.50 10.89
CA TRP A 485 8.96 26.13 10.86
C TRP A 485 8.84 25.53 12.28
N GLU A 486 9.87 25.71 13.11
CA GLU A 486 9.85 25.28 14.51
C GLU A 486 8.72 25.95 15.30
N SER A 487 8.57 27.27 15.12
CA SER A 487 7.54 28.07 15.78
C SER A 487 6.12 27.76 15.28
N SER A 488 6.00 27.21 14.06
CA SER A 488 4.73 26.78 13.46
C SER A 488 4.28 25.38 13.91
N GLY A 489 4.82 24.87 15.03
CA GLY A 489 4.50 23.55 15.58
C GLY A 489 5.57 22.47 15.31
N GLY A 490 6.57 22.77 14.48
CA GLY A 490 7.67 21.85 14.19
C GLY A 490 8.50 21.49 15.43
N GLY A 491 8.69 22.44 16.35
CA GLY A 491 9.38 22.20 17.62
C GLY A 491 8.65 21.18 18.49
N ASP A 492 7.32 21.29 18.57
CA ASP A 492 6.49 20.36 19.34
C ASP A 492 6.51 18.95 18.75
N VAL A 493 6.47 18.84 17.42
CA VAL A 493 6.62 17.56 16.71
C VAL A 493 7.96 16.91 17.04
N VAL A 494 9.07 17.65 16.90
CA VAL A 494 10.42 17.15 17.23
C VAL A 494 10.52 16.69 18.67
N LYS A 495 9.97 17.47 19.61
CA LYS A 495 9.96 17.11 21.03
C LYS A 495 9.17 15.81 21.26
N ALA A 496 7.95 15.71 20.74
CA ALA A 496 7.09 14.55 20.95
C ALA A 496 7.68 13.26 20.37
N VAL A 497 8.26 13.33 19.17
CA VAL A 497 8.95 12.21 18.53
C VAL A 497 10.15 11.75 19.37
N ASN A 498 10.97 12.68 19.87
CA ASN A 498 12.12 12.33 20.71
C ASN A 498 11.71 11.77 22.07
N ASP A 499 10.62 12.27 22.67
CA ASP A 499 10.11 11.75 23.94
C ASP A 499 9.60 10.31 23.79
N TRP A 500 8.88 10.01 22.70
CA TRP A 500 8.52 8.63 22.34
C TRP A 500 9.77 7.78 22.11
N TYR A 501 10.74 8.26 21.34
CA TYR A 501 11.94 7.50 20.99
C TYR A 501 12.79 7.12 22.21
N LYS A 502 12.82 7.96 23.25
CA LYS A 502 13.46 7.60 24.53
C LYS A 502 12.79 6.41 25.22
N THR A 503 11.49 6.19 25.00
CA THR A 503 10.77 5.05 25.59
C THR A 503 11.11 3.73 24.90
N THR A 504 11.56 3.76 23.64
CA THR A 504 11.93 2.56 22.88
C THR A 504 13.37 2.10 23.11
N LYS A 505 14.20 2.91 23.79
CA LYS A 505 15.58 2.57 24.17
C LYS A 505 15.69 1.93 25.57
N LYS A 506 14.58 1.77 26.28
CA LYS A 506 14.49 1.03 27.56
C LYS A 506 14.12 -0.41 27.28
#